data_AF-A0A3D1QE89-F1
#
_entry.id   AF-A0A3D1QE89-F1
#
_cell.length_a   1.000
_cell.length_b   1.000
_cell.length_c   1.000
_cell.angle_alpha   90.00
_cell.angle_beta   90.00
_cell.angle_gamma   90.00
#
_symmetry.space_group_name_H-M   'P 1'
#
loop_
_entity.id
_entity.type
_entity.pdbx_description
1 polymer ?
#
loop_
_entity_poly.entity_id
_entity_poly.type
_entity_poly.pdbx_seq_one_letter_code
_entity_poly.pdbx_strand_id
1 'polypeptide(L)'
;KTDGVVGSITKTALTEAQDLTLGSQGSAVTQLQKDLAKLGFYSNSIDGSFGAKTKNAVVSFQKSQGLKTDGVVGPITKAALNKGLTAPAKTKRTTVTIAAGTTYATPMYIIDSGVSGPVVMIVGGVHGNEPAGYTAAGKVKDWDIKKGKLIVLPQANKKAVENKTRTYNGDLNRDFPQSSKESCDNTLSKSIYAAVKSYDVDWLMDMHEGYNYTKISDSVGQSLIYYPTTTTKTMASAIVSKLNSGISTSYKKFSLFRYPVEGSLARASGQYLGVHAFIFETSDNPSLSVRVNYHLKAADTLLSRLGVI
;
A
#
# COMPACT_ATOMS: atom_id res chain seq x y z
N LYS A 1 4.44 -69.54 -50.37
CA LYS A 1 3.13 -69.31 -49.72
C LYS A 1 3.40 -68.74 -48.33
N THR A 2 3.04 -67.47 -48.16
CA THR A 2 2.61 -66.75 -46.95
C THR A 2 3.48 -66.77 -45.70
N ASP A 3 3.65 -65.69 -44.95
CA ASP A 3 3.66 -64.23 -45.12
C ASP A 3 4.02 -63.71 -43.72
N GLY A 4 4.91 -62.74 -43.65
CA GLY A 4 5.42 -62.17 -42.41
C GLY A 4 4.47 -61.17 -41.74
N VAL A 5 4.54 -61.17 -40.41
CA VAL A 5 4.46 -60.05 -39.45
C VAL A 5 3.61 -58.82 -39.82
N VAL A 6 2.54 -58.58 -39.05
CA VAL A 6 2.00 -57.24 -38.79
C VAL A 6 1.62 -57.12 -37.31
N GLY A 7 2.17 -56.10 -36.64
CA GLY A 7 1.85 -55.74 -35.26
C GLY A 7 0.55 -54.93 -35.14
N SER A 8 0.05 -54.84 -33.91
CA SER A 8 -0.86 -53.77 -33.49
C SER A 8 -0.45 -53.30 -32.10
N ILE A 9 0.28 -52.19 -32.07
CA ILE A 9 0.61 -51.46 -30.86
C ILE A 9 -0.67 -50.74 -30.43
N THR A 10 -1.22 -51.12 -29.29
CA THR A 10 -2.32 -50.38 -28.66
C THR A 10 -1.81 -49.03 -28.17
N LYS A 11 -2.42 -47.99 -28.73
CA LYS A 11 -2.21 -46.57 -28.46
C LYS A 11 -2.69 -46.23 -27.04
N THR A 12 -1.82 -46.36 -26.04
CA THR A 12 -2.07 -45.76 -24.72
C THR A 12 -1.75 -44.26 -24.81
N ALA A 13 -2.80 -43.46 -24.95
CA ALA A 13 -2.75 -42.01 -25.00
C ALA A 13 -2.17 -41.44 -23.69
N LEU A 14 -1.21 -40.53 -23.86
CA LEU A 14 -0.63 -39.68 -22.83
C LEU A 14 -1.75 -38.79 -22.23
N THR A 15 -1.88 -38.78 -20.92
CA THR A 15 -2.86 -37.99 -20.17
C THR A 15 -2.46 -36.52 -20.15
N GLU A 16 -3.09 -35.69 -20.98
CA GLU A 16 -3.11 -34.23 -20.75
C GLU A 16 -4.01 -33.95 -19.54
N ALA A 17 -3.45 -33.30 -18.51
CA ALA A 17 -4.20 -32.94 -17.31
C ALA A 17 -5.34 -31.97 -17.65
N GLN A 18 -6.57 -32.42 -17.46
CA GLN A 18 -7.81 -31.68 -17.75
C GLN A 18 -7.80 -30.24 -17.22
N ASP A 19 -8.44 -29.33 -17.96
CA ASP A 19 -8.62 -27.94 -17.57
C ASP A 19 -9.53 -27.81 -16.34
N LEU A 20 -9.20 -26.90 -15.42
CA LEU A 20 -10.07 -26.62 -14.28
C LEU A 20 -11.01 -25.48 -14.63
N THR A 21 -12.30 -25.70 -14.41
CA THR A 21 -13.38 -24.78 -14.77
C THR A 21 -14.43 -24.71 -13.67
N LEU A 22 -15.42 -23.83 -13.81
CA LEU A 22 -16.55 -23.74 -12.88
C LEU A 22 -17.22 -25.13 -12.74
N GLY A 23 -17.32 -25.61 -11.50
CA GLY A 23 -17.86 -26.93 -11.17
C GLY A 23 -16.82 -28.04 -11.00
N SER A 24 -15.55 -27.83 -11.40
CA SER A 24 -14.46 -28.76 -11.08
C SER A 24 -14.29 -28.91 -9.57
N GLN A 25 -13.87 -30.09 -9.11
CA GLN A 25 -13.65 -30.38 -7.69
C GLN A 25 -12.39 -31.25 -7.49
N GLY A 26 -11.90 -31.31 -6.26
CA GLY A 26 -10.85 -32.23 -5.83
C GLY A 26 -9.48 -31.58 -5.65
N SER A 27 -8.45 -32.42 -5.50
CA SER A 27 -7.10 -32.00 -5.10
C SER A 27 -6.46 -30.98 -6.04
N ALA A 28 -6.73 -31.06 -7.34
CA ALA A 28 -6.24 -30.09 -8.32
C ALA A 28 -6.82 -28.68 -8.08
N VAL A 29 -8.10 -28.58 -7.69
CA VAL A 29 -8.73 -27.31 -7.33
C VAL A 29 -8.21 -26.80 -5.99
N THR A 30 -8.00 -27.69 -5.01
CA THR A 30 -7.34 -27.33 -3.75
C THR A 30 -5.97 -26.71 -4.00
N GLN A 31 -5.17 -27.29 -4.89
CA GLN A 31 -3.85 -26.76 -5.23
C GLN A 31 -3.95 -25.41 -5.95
N LEU A 32 -4.86 -25.28 -6.92
CA LEU A 32 -5.15 -24.00 -7.59
C LEU A 32 -5.50 -22.90 -6.58
N GLN A 33 -6.39 -23.18 -5.62
CA GLN A 33 -6.78 -22.21 -4.59
C GLN A 33 -5.59 -21.82 -3.71
N LYS A 34 -4.71 -22.77 -3.34
CA LYS A 34 -3.46 -22.49 -2.61
C LYS A 34 -2.50 -21.60 -3.42
N ASP A 35 -2.32 -21.91 -4.70
CA ASP A 35 -1.42 -21.17 -5.58
C ASP A 35 -1.93 -19.74 -5.81
N LEU A 36 -3.22 -19.58 -6.10
CA LEU A 36 -3.86 -18.27 -6.19
C LEU A 36 -3.77 -17.50 -4.86
N ALA A 37 -3.92 -18.18 -3.72
CA ALA A 37 -3.77 -17.54 -2.42
C ALA A 37 -2.33 -17.06 -2.18
N LYS A 38 -1.34 -17.90 -2.51
CA LYS A 38 0.09 -17.56 -2.43
C LYS A 38 0.45 -16.38 -3.35
N LEU A 39 -0.22 -16.27 -4.50
CA LEU A 39 -0.05 -15.18 -5.45
C LEU A 39 -0.93 -13.94 -5.15
N GLY A 40 -1.73 -13.98 -4.08
CA GLY A 40 -2.54 -12.84 -3.61
C GLY A 40 -3.90 -12.68 -4.31
N PHE A 41 -4.36 -13.67 -5.09
CA PHE A 41 -5.62 -13.63 -5.83
C PHE A 41 -6.77 -14.37 -5.14
N TYR A 42 -6.51 -15.12 -4.06
CA TYR A 42 -7.53 -15.88 -3.33
C TYR A 42 -7.41 -15.70 -1.82
N SER A 43 -8.49 -15.25 -1.17
CA SER A 43 -8.55 -15.00 0.28
C SER A 43 -9.69 -15.75 0.99
N ASN A 44 -10.41 -16.61 0.27
CA ASN A 44 -11.50 -17.43 0.83
C ASN A 44 -10.98 -18.78 1.36
N SER A 45 -11.86 -19.53 2.02
CA SER A 45 -11.58 -20.91 2.42
C SER A 45 -11.17 -21.78 1.23
N ILE A 46 -10.17 -22.62 1.44
CA ILE A 46 -9.70 -23.62 0.48
C ILE A 46 -10.52 -24.88 0.71
N ASP A 47 -11.52 -25.10 -0.15
CA ASP A 47 -12.52 -26.17 -0.03
C ASP A 47 -12.41 -27.21 -1.16
N GLY A 48 -11.48 -27.02 -2.10
CA GLY A 48 -11.32 -27.91 -3.25
C GLY A 48 -12.49 -27.87 -4.24
N SER A 49 -13.35 -26.85 -4.16
CA SER A 49 -14.50 -26.67 -5.06
C SER A 49 -14.31 -25.43 -5.93
N PHE A 50 -14.37 -25.61 -7.26
CA PHE A 50 -14.21 -24.50 -8.20
C PHE A 50 -15.57 -23.81 -8.37
N GLY A 51 -15.94 -23.02 -7.37
CA GLY A 51 -17.14 -22.19 -7.37
C GLY A 51 -16.90 -20.79 -7.93
N ALA A 52 -17.90 -19.92 -7.80
CA ALA A 52 -17.83 -18.53 -8.27
C ALA A 52 -16.64 -17.76 -7.68
N LYS A 53 -16.28 -18.02 -6.41
CA LYS A 53 -15.14 -17.39 -5.74
C LYS A 53 -13.80 -17.75 -6.40
N THR A 54 -13.60 -19.03 -6.71
CA THR A 54 -12.39 -19.50 -7.40
C THR A 54 -12.35 -18.98 -8.84
N LYS A 55 -13.48 -18.98 -9.54
CA LYS A 55 -13.57 -18.39 -10.89
C LYS A 55 -13.16 -16.92 -10.89
N ASN A 56 -13.67 -16.13 -9.96
CA ASN A 56 -13.33 -14.71 -9.85
C ASN A 56 -11.83 -14.51 -9.57
N ALA A 57 -11.23 -15.34 -8.73
CA ALA A 57 -9.79 -15.30 -8.46
C ALA A 57 -8.95 -15.66 -9.70
N VAL A 58 -9.37 -16.68 -10.46
CA VAL A 58 -8.71 -17.04 -11.73
C VAL A 58 -8.82 -15.91 -12.74
N VAL A 59 -9.99 -15.29 -12.89
CA VAL A 59 -10.18 -14.15 -13.79
C VAL A 59 -9.30 -12.97 -13.40
N SER A 60 -9.23 -12.64 -12.09
CA SER A 60 -8.35 -11.58 -11.59
C SER A 60 -6.87 -11.88 -11.86
N PHE A 61 -6.45 -13.13 -11.66
CA PHE A 61 -5.10 -13.58 -11.98
C PHE A 61 -4.82 -13.49 -13.48
N GLN A 62 -5.70 -14.03 -14.33
CA GLN A 62 -5.55 -13.96 -15.79
C GLN A 62 -5.44 -12.51 -16.27
N LYS A 63 -6.26 -11.60 -15.74
CA LYS A 63 -6.21 -10.17 -16.03
C LYS A 63 -4.85 -9.57 -15.63
N SER A 64 -4.33 -9.92 -14.46
CA SER A 64 -3.03 -9.41 -13.99
C SER A 64 -1.85 -9.91 -14.83
N GLN A 65 -1.99 -11.09 -15.46
CA GLN A 65 -0.96 -11.70 -16.31
C GLN A 65 -1.12 -11.36 -17.80
N GLY A 66 -2.11 -10.55 -18.18
CA GLY A 66 -2.40 -10.23 -19.58
C GLY A 66 -2.88 -11.42 -20.41
N LEU A 67 -3.52 -12.40 -19.76
CA LEU A 67 -4.08 -13.58 -20.41
C LEU A 67 -5.53 -13.36 -20.83
N LYS A 68 -6.06 -14.27 -21.65
CA LYS A 68 -7.50 -14.36 -21.90
C LYS A 68 -8.24 -14.58 -20.57
N THR A 69 -9.22 -13.73 -20.28
CA THR A 69 -9.95 -13.69 -19.01
C THR A 69 -11.25 -14.51 -19.05
N ASP A 70 -11.15 -15.79 -19.36
CA ASP A 70 -12.32 -16.70 -19.46
C ASP A 70 -12.62 -17.45 -18.16
N GLY A 71 -11.75 -17.34 -17.14
CA GLY A 71 -11.90 -18.03 -15.86
C GLY A 71 -11.62 -19.53 -15.97
N VAL A 72 -10.99 -19.98 -17.06
CA VAL A 72 -10.59 -21.37 -17.31
C VAL A 72 -9.10 -21.54 -17.03
N VAL A 73 -8.75 -22.54 -16.22
CA VAL A 73 -7.34 -22.84 -15.92
C VAL A 73 -6.82 -23.89 -16.88
N GLY A 74 -6.57 -23.44 -18.11
CA GLY A 74 -5.91 -24.22 -19.16
C GLY A 74 -4.38 -24.14 -19.10
N PRO A 75 -3.66 -24.76 -20.06
CA PRO A 75 -2.20 -24.85 -20.06
C PRO A 75 -1.49 -23.49 -19.93
N ILE A 76 -2.01 -22.44 -20.59
CA ILE A 76 -1.45 -21.09 -20.52
C ILE A 76 -1.57 -20.50 -19.11
N THR A 77 -2.74 -20.66 -18.47
CA THR A 77 -2.95 -20.20 -17.09
C THR A 77 -2.12 -21.01 -16.10
N LYS A 78 -2.02 -22.34 -16.28
CA LYS A 78 -1.13 -23.21 -15.46
C LYS A 78 0.34 -22.79 -15.56
N ALA A 79 0.82 -22.51 -16.77
CA ALA A 79 2.18 -22.01 -16.99
C ALA A 79 2.42 -20.66 -16.31
N ALA A 80 1.45 -19.74 -16.38
CA ALA A 80 1.54 -18.45 -15.71
C ALA A 80 1.51 -18.57 -14.18
N LEU A 81 0.67 -19.46 -13.62
CA LEU A 81 0.67 -19.75 -12.18
C LEU A 81 2.04 -20.27 -11.76
N ASN A 82 2.57 -21.28 -12.46
CA ASN A 82 3.89 -21.83 -12.18
C ASN A 82 4.99 -20.78 -12.29
N LYS A 83 4.95 -19.91 -13.30
CA LYS A 83 5.89 -18.79 -13.44
C LYS A 83 5.79 -17.81 -12.27
N GLY A 84 4.58 -17.44 -11.85
CA GLY A 84 4.38 -16.59 -10.67
C GLY A 84 4.86 -17.23 -9.38
N LEU A 85 4.76 -18.55 -9.26
CA LEU A 85 5.20 -19.32 -8.09
C LEU A 85 6.73 -19.55 -8.05
N THR A 86 7.39 -19.54 -9.20
CA THR A 86 8.81 -19.88 -9.36
C THR A 86 9.71 -18.67 -9.66
N ALA A 87 9.15 -17.57 -10.14
CA ALA A 87 9.90 -16.32 -10.29
C ALA A 87 10.14 -15.72 -8.89
N PRO A 88 11.40 -15.53 -8.44
CA PRO A 88 11.64 -14.53 -7.41
C PRO A 88 11.23 -13.20 -8.04
N ALA A 89 10.09 -12.64 -7.64
CA ALA A 89 9.71 -11.30 -8.05
C ALA A 89 10.80 -10.36 -7.50
N LYS A 90 11.76 -9.97 -8.35
CA LYS A 90 12.83 -9.08 -7.93
C LYS A 90 12.18 -7.74 -7.69
N THR A 91 12.13 -7.32 -6.43
CA THR A 91 11.61 -6.02 -6.02
C THR A 91 12.20 -4.93 -6.90
N LYS A 92 11.35 -4.25 -7.67
CA LYS A 92 11.73 -3.15 -8.54
C LYS A 92 11.70 -1.88 -7.71
N ARG A 93 12.86 -1.22 -7.57
CA ARG A 93 12.98 0.09 -6.94
C ARG A 93 13.11 1.15 -8.03
N THR A 94 12.30 2.19 -7.97
CA THR A 94 12.28 3.30 -8.95
C THR A 94 12.19 4.62 -8.21
N THR A 95 12.93 5.62 -8.69
CA THR A 95 12.82 7.00 -8.20
C THR A 95 12.17 7.84 -9.29
N VAL A 96 11.13 8.58 -8.93
CA VAL A 96 10.48 9.58 -9.79
C VAL A 96 10.61 10.95 -9.15
N THR A 97 10.64 12.01 -9.96
CA THR A 97 10.70 13.39 -9.45
C THR A 97 9.31 13.99 -9.50
N ILE A 98 8.74 14.30 -8.34
CA ILE A 98 7.49 15.05 -8.19
C ILE A 98 7.76 16.53 -8.50
N ALA A 99 6.84 17.19 -9.21
CA ALA A 99 6.98 18.59 -9.64
C ALA A 99 8.29 18.85 -10.41
N ALA A 100 8.70 17.90 -11.25
CA ALA A 100 9.92 18.00 -12.06
C ALA A 100 9.96 19.28 -12.90
N GLY A 101 11.15 19.88 -13.04
CA GLY A 101 11.34 21.14 -13.76
C GLY A 101 10.94 22.39 -12.99
N THR A 102 10.53 22.27 -11.72
CA THR A 102 10.20 23.41 -10.85
C THR A 102 11.14 23.52 -9.65
N THR A 103 11.14 24.67 -8.96
CA THR A 103 11.87 24.85 -7.69
C THR A 103 11.40 23.89 -6.57
N TYR A 104 10.19 23.33 -6.71
CA TYR A 104 9.57 22.40 -5.77
C TYR A 104 9.91 20.92 -6.05
N ALA A 105 10.77 20.64 -7.04
CA ALA A 105 11.11 19.29 -7.43
C ALA A 105 11.62 18.45 -6.23
N THR A 106 11.02 17.27 -6.02
CA THR A 106 11.37 16.40 -4.90
C THR A 106 11.30 14.91 -5.30
N PRO A 107 12.24 14.06 -4.84
CA PRO A 107 12.23 12.64 -5.18
C PRO A 107 11.14 11.87 -4.41
N MET A 108 10.40 11.04 -5.14
CA MET A 108 9.52 10.01 -4.61
C MET A 108 10.05 8.64 -5.01
N TYR A 109 10.08 7.73 -4.06
CA TYR A 109 10.62 6.38 -4.20
C TYR A 109 9.47 5.39 -4.29
N ILE A 110 9.60 4.43 -5.20
CA ILE A 110 8.59 3.40 -5.44
C ILE A 110 9.29 2.06 -5.33
N ILE A 111 8.77 1.22 -4.45
CA ILE A 111 9.23 -0.13 -4.20
C ILE A 111 8.08 -1.03 -4.62
N ASP A 112 8.26 -1.76 -5.71
CA ASP A 112 7.24 -2.64 -6.29
C ASP A 112 7.69 -4.08 -6.11
N SER A 113 6.94 -4.86 -5.32
CA SER A 113 7.31 -6.24 -5.03
C SER A 113 7.10 -7.16 -6.24
N GLY A 114 6.37 -6.72 -7.27
CA GLY A 114 5.91 -7.56 -8.37
C GLY A 114 4.83 -8.58 -7.98
N VAL A 115 4.36 -8.56 -6.72
CA VAL A 115 3.30 -9.43 -6.21
C VAL A 115 2.08 -8.56 -5.93
N SER A 116 0.90 -9.03 -6.34
CA SER A 116 -0.36 -8.31 -6.12
C SER A 116 -0.58 -8.02 -4.62
N GLY A 117 -1.04 -6.81 -4.32
CA GLY A 117 -1.23 -6.35 -2.95
C GLY A 117 -1.53 -4.85 -2.92
N PRO A 118 -1.75 -4.28 -1.73
CA PRO A 118 -2.14 -2.89 -1.60
C PRO A 118 -1.00 -1.94 -2.02
N VAL A 119 -1.37 -0.76 -2.50
CA VAL A 119 -0.47 0.37 -2.71
C VAL A 119 -0.51 1.27 -1.48
N VAL A 120 0.61 1.37 -0.77
CA VAL A 120 0.74 2.19 0.44
C VAL A 120 1.64 3.37 0.15
N MET A 121 1.17 4.58 0.45
CA MET A 121 1.93 5.82 0.35
C MET A 121 2.29 6.35 1.74
N ILE A 122 3.58 6.58 1.97
CA ILE A 122 4.13 7.21 3.17
C ILE A 122 4.68 8.58 2.79
N VAL A 123 4.17 9.62 3.43
CA VAL A 123 4.57 11.01 3.17
C VAL A 123 5.16 11.61 4.42
N GLY A 124 6.29 12.29 4.27
CA GLY A 124 6.90 13.10 5.31
C GLY A 124 7.30 14.48 4.78
N GLY A 125 7.52 15.42 5.69
CA GLY A 125 8.05 16.73 5.34
C GLY A 125 7.11 17.59 4.51
N VAL A 126 5.80 17.48 4.74
CA VAL A 126 4.82 18.47 4.26
C VAL A 126 5.17 19.85 4.84
N HIS A 127 5.55 19.88 6.12
CA HIS A 127 6.23 21.00 6.74
C HIS A 127 7.71 20.70 6.99
N GLY A 128 8.57 21.70 6.79
CA GLY A 128 10.01 21.54 6.86
C GLY A 128 10.63 21.65 8.26
N ASN A 129 9.91 22.22 9.22
CA ASN A 129 10.31 22.31 10.62
C ASN A 129 9.85 21.10 11.46
N GLU A 130 9.37 20.04 10.82
CA GLU A 130 8.86 18.80 11.43
C GLU A 130 9.79 17.61 11.11
N PRO A 131 11.00 17.57 11.71
CA PRO A 131 12.06 16.64 11.33
C PRO A 131 11.77 15.16 11.50
N ALA A 132 10.92 14.73 12.43
CA ALA A 132 10.78 13.30 12.68
C ALA A 132 10.10 12.56 11.52
N GLY A 133 9.06 13.16 10.93
CA GLY A 133 8.30 12.56 9.84
C GLY A 133 9.16 12.31 8.61
N TYR A 134 9.85 13.33 8.11
CA TYR A 134 10.72 13.16 6.92
C TYR A 134 11.95 12.30 7.19
N THR A 135 12.48 12.30 8.41
CA THR A 135 13.60 11.42 8.79
C THR A 135 13.15 9.95 8.83
N ALA A 136 11.98 9.68 9.37
CA ALA A 136 11.41 8.33 9.39
C ALA A 136 11.08 7.83 7.97
N ALA A 137 10.38 8.64 7.17
CA ALA A 137 10.08 8.32 5.78
C ALA A 137 11.37 8.07 4.96
N GLY A 138 12.43 8.85 5.22
CA GLY A 138 13.76 8.64 4.62
C GLY A 138 14.39 7.27 4.93
N LYS A 139 13.99 6.60 6.02
CA LYS A 139 14.37 5.21 6.32
C LYS A 139 13.38 4.21 5.71
N VAL A 140 12.08 4.51 5.73
CA VAL A 140 11.04 3.63 5.17
C VAL A 140 11.23 3.40 3.67
N LYS A 141 11.79 4.37 2.93
CA LYS A 141 12.10 4.20 1.48
C LYS A 141 13.05 3.03 1.18
N ASP A 142 13.81 2.58 2.16
CA ASP A 142 14.79 1.49 1.99
C ASP A 142 14.27 0.15 2.52
N TRP A 143 13.03 0.09 3.05
CA TRP A 143 12.43 -1.16 3.52
C TRP A 143 12.16 -2.12 2.35
N ASP A 144 12.29 -3.42 2.62
CA ASP A 144 11.88 -4.48 1.71
C ASP A 144 10.41 -4.80 1.93
N ILE A 145 9.70 -5.12 0.84
CA ILE A 145 8.30 -5.50 0.85
C ILE A 145 8.12 -6.87 0.17
N LYS A 146 7.11 -7.62 0.64
CA LYS A 146 6.75 -8.96 0.16
C LYS A 146 5.61 -8.94 -0.84
N LYS A 147 4.70 -7.96 -0.74
CA LYS A 147 3.56 -7.79 -1.65
C LYS A 147 3.15 -6.34 -1.83
N GLY A 148 2.47 -6.02 -2.93
CA GLY A 148 1.96 -4.70 -3.23
C GLY A 148 3.06 -3.72 -3.61
N LYS A 149 2.78 -2.42 -3.41
CA LYS A 149 3.74 -1.34 -3.66
C LYS A 149 3.85 -0.43 -2.45
N LEU A 150 5.06 -0.01 -2.14
CA LEU A 150 5.36 1.01 -1.15
C LEU A 150 5.90 2.25 -1.88
N ILE A 151 5.13 3.33 -1.80
CA ILE A 151 5.48 4.65 -2.33
C ILE A 151 5.89 5.52 -1.16
N VAL A 152 7.06 6.15 -1.24
CA VAL A 152 7.58 6.98 -0.16
C VAL A 152 7.99 8.33 -0.73
N LEU A 153 7.42 9.39 -0.17
CA LEU A 153 7.78 10.78 -0.44
C LEU A 153 8.37 11.38 0.85
N PRO A 154 9.70 11.26 1.08
CA PRO A 154 10.28 11.62 2.37
C PRO A 154 10.22 13.12 2.67
N GLN A 155 10.42 13.96 1.67
CA GLN A 155 10.47 15.41 1.82
C GLN A 155 9.50 16.06 0.83
N ALA A 156 8.20 15.97 1.12
CA ALA A 156 7.15 16.49 0.25
C ALA A 156 7.39 17.95 -0.12
N ASN A 157 7.66 18.81 0.86
CA ASN A 157 8.10 20.18 0.65
C ASN A 157 9.62 20.31 0.89
N LYS A 158 10.41 19.78 -0.04
CA LYS A 158 11.88 19.78 0.05
C LYS A 158 12.47 21.16 0.34
N LYS A 159 11.91 22.23 -0.23
CA LYS A 159 12.36 23.62 0.04
C LYS A 159 12.10 24.05 1.49
N ALA A 160 10.93 23.74 2.04
CA ALA A 160 10.67 24.01 3.45
C ALA A 160 11.64 23.23 4.34
N VAL A 161 11.90 21.95 4.01
CA VAL A 161 12.85 21.09 4.75
C VAL A 161 14.28 21.65 4.70
N GLU A 162 14.77 22.04 3.52
CA GLU A 162 16.09 22.67 3.34
C GLU A 162 16.23 23.95 4.19
N ASN A 163 15.14 24.72 4.31
CA ASN A 163 15.11 25.97 5.08
C ASN A 163 14.72 25.77 6.56
N LYS A 164 14.38 24.55 7.00
CA LYS A 164 13.86 24.25 8.34
C LYS A 164 12.68 25.13 8.76
N THR A 165 11.83 25.47 7.80
CA THR A 165 10.64 26.32 8.00
C THR A 165 9.38 25.50 7.85
N ARG A 166 8.27 25.95 8.45
CA ARG A 166 6.97 25.27 8.29
C ARG A 166 6.55 25.24 6.81
N THR A 167 6.71 26.37 6.13
CA THR A 167 6.27 26.57 4.76
C THR A 167 7.37 27.25 3.96
N TYR A 168 7.32 27.14 2.63
CA TYR A 168 8.21 27.88 1.74
C TYR A 168 7.45 28.83 0.81
N ASN A 169 6.28 28.43 0.30
CA ASN A 169 5.38 29.30 -0.46
C ASN A 169 3.92 28.86 -0.25
N GLY A 170 3.33 29.33 0.84
CA GLY A 170 2.02 28.85 1.31
C GLY A 170 2.10 27.56 2.13
N ASP A 171 1.03 27.29 2.88
CA ASP A 171 0.88 26.06 3.65
C ASP A 171 0.42 24.93 2.72
N LEU A 172 1.33 24.02 2.40
CA LEU A 172 1.04 22.86 1.55
C LEU A 172 -0.11 22.01 2.14
N ASN A 173 -0.24 21.97 3.46
CA ASN A 173 -1.29 21.25 4.16
C ASN A 173 -2.63 22.01 4.21
N ARG A 174 -2.79 23.09 3.42
CA ARG A 174 -4.05 23.80 3.16
C ARG A 174 -4.40 23.88 1.67
N ASP A 175 -3.54 23.33 0.82
CA ASP A 175 -3.55 23.56 -0.63
C ASP A 175 -4.14 22.37 -1.43
N PHE A 176 -4.41 21.24 -0.77
CA PHE A 176 -5.06 20.09 -1.42
C PHE A 176 -6.58 20.35 -1.58
N PRO A 177 -7.27 19.67 -2.51
CA PRO A 177 -8.65 20.00 -2.85
C PRO A 177 -9.60 19.93 -1.65
N GLN A 178 -10.44 20.96 -1.51
CA GLN A 178 -11.45 21.05 -0.46
C GLN A 178 -12.85 20.75 -0.99
N SER A 179 -13.01 20.65 -2.31
CA SER A 179 -14.19 20.08 -2.98
C SER A 179 -13.81 19.14 -4.13
N SER A 180 -14.76 18.32 -4.59
CA SER A 180 -14.55 17.41 -5.74
C SER A 180 -14.36 18.13 -7.07
N LYS A 181 -14.69 19.42 -7.13
CA LYS A 181 -14.57 20.27 -8.33
C LYS A 181 -13.29 21.10 -8.34
N GLU A 182 -12.61 21.22 -7.20
CA GLU A 182 -11.38 21.99 -7.06
C GLU A 182 -10.14 21.22 -7.53
N SER A 183 -9.21 21.97 -8.11
CA SER A 183 -7.81 21.55 -8.22
C SER A 183 -7.02 22.13 -7.06
N CYS A 184 -5.87 21.53 -6.74
CA CYS A 184 -4.89 22.20 -5.89
C CYS A 184 -4.43 23.50 -6.56
N ASP A 185 -3.89 24.47 -5.82
CA ASP A 185 -3.43 25.73 -6.42
C ASP A 185 -1.95 25.66 -6.82
N ASN A 186 -1.11 25.11 -5.94
CA ASN A 186 0.33 24.99 -6.14
C ASN A 186 0.72 23.79 -7.05
N THR A 187 1.77 23.94 -7.85
CA THR A 187 2.31 22.85 -8.68
C THR A 187 2.72 21.62 -7.85
N LEU A 188 3.23 21.81 -6.65
CA LEU A 188 3.66 20.74 -5.76
C LEU A 188 2.47 19.90 -5.26
N SER A 189 1.44 20.53 -4.70
CA SER A 189 0.22 19.85 -4.24
C SER A 189 -0.51 19.18 -5.41
N LYS A 190 -0.58 19.83 -6.59
CA LYS A 190 -1.09 19.22 -7.84
C LYS A 190 -0.34 17.92 -8.16
N SER A 191 0.98 17.96 -8.13
CA SER A 191 1.83 16.82 -8.48
C SER A 191 1.73 15.68 -7.46
N ILE A 192 1.69 15.99 -6.16
CA ILE A 192 1.52 15.00 -5.10
C ILE A 192 0.14 14.35 -5.20
N TYR A 193 -0.92 15.15 -5.34
CA TYR A 193 -2.28 14.62 -5.44
C TYR A 193 -2.50 13.83 -6.73
N ALA A 194 -1.89 14.25 -7.85
CA ALA A 194 -1.87 13.48 -9.08
C ALA A 194 -1.18 12.13 -8.89
N ALA A 195 -0.08 12.07 -8.12
CA ALA A 195 0.59 10.81 -7.80
C ALA A 195 -0.32 9.86 -7.00
N VAL A 196 -1.05 10.35 -6.00
CA VAL A 196 -2.03 9.53 -5.25
C VAL A 196 -3.04 8.88 -6.21
N LYS A 197 -3.56 9.65 -7.17
CA LYS A 197 -4.49 9.13 -8.19
C LYS A 197 -3.84 8.16 -9.15
N SER A 198 -2.70 8.53 -9.73
CA SER A 198 -2.07 7.76 -10.82
C SER A 198 -1.55 6.40 -10.37
N TYR A 199 -1.16 6.29 -9.10
CA TYR A 199 -0.70 5.04 -8.51
C TYR A 199 -1.81 4.23 -7.85
N ASP A 200 -3.06 4.70 -7.88
CA ASP A 200 -4.22 4.02 -7.28
C ASP A 200 -3.95 3.65 -5.80
N VAL A 201 -3.56 4.66 -5.01
CA VAL A 201 -3.13 4.46 -3.62
C VAL A 201 -4.29 3.96 -2.75
N ASP A 202 -4.13 2.81 -2.10
CA ASP A 202 -5.12 2.27 -1.16
C ASP A 202 -5.01 2.91 0.24
N TRP A 203 -3.78 3.10 0.72
CA TRP A 203 -3.49 3.58 2.07
C TRP A 203 -2.50 4.74 2.06
N LEU A 204 -2.78 5.78 2.83
CA LEU A 204 -1.92 6.95 2.95
C LEU A 204 -1.67 7.33 4.41
N MET A 205 -0.40 7.37 4.80
CA MET A 205 0.04 7.91 6.08
C MET A 205 0.85 9.18 5.82
N ASP A 206 0.31 10.31 6.29
CA ASP A 206 0.98 11.60 6.26
C ASP A 206 1.60 11.90 7.64
N MET A 207 2.92 12.03 7.70
CA MET A 207 3.68 12.13 8.95
C MET A 207 3.98 13.57 9.32
N HIS A 208 3.44 14.02 10.46
CA HIS A 208 3.52 15.38 10.98
C HIS A 208 4.00 15.41 12.44
N GLU A 209 4.26 16.62 12.93
CA GLU A 209 4.54 16.90 14.33
C GLU A 209 3.70 18.07 14.86
N GLY A 210 3.10 17.88 16.04
CA GLY A 210 2.34 18.90 16.74
C GLY A 210 3.12 19.46 17.94
N TYR A 211 2.98 20.76 18.18
CA TYR A 211 3.55 21.43 19.35
C TYR A 211 2.97 20.86 20.65
N ASN A 212 3.75 20.37 21.60
CA ASN A 212 3.25 19.84 22.87
C ASN A 212 2.30 18.61 22.72
N TYR A 213 1.73 18.12 23.82
CA TYR A 213 0.86 16.94 23.83
C TYR A 213 -0.62 17.35 23.83
N THR A 214 -1.42 16.69 23.00
CA THR A 214 -2.87 16.94 22.86
C THR A 214 -3.69 16.77 24.15
N LYS A 215 -3.18 16.02 25.13
CA LYS A 215 -3.89 15.76 26.40
C LYS A 215 -3.72 16.86 27.45
N ILE A 216 -2.84 17.83 27.21
CA ILE A 216 -2.52 18.92 28.14
C ILE A 216 -2.40 20.28 27.43
N SER A 217 -2.78 20.35 26.16
CA SER A 217 -2.77 21.57 25.34
C SER A 217 -3.81 21.46 24.23
N ASP A 218 -4.06 22.54 23.50
CA ASP A 218 -4.92 22.61 22.31
C ASP A 218 -4.29 21.99 21.04
N SER A 219 -3.12 21.38 21.19
CA SER A 219 -2.40 20.73 20.11
C SER A 219 -3.00 19.41 19.63
N VAL A 220 -2.53 18.97 18.47
CA VAL A 220 -2.71 17.62 17.92
C VAL A 220 -1.53 16.68 18.18
N GLY A 221 -0.46 17.16 18.84
CA GLY A 221 0.73 16.36 19.08
C GLY A 221 0.42 15.08 19.87
N GLN A 222 1.02 13.97 19.45
CA GLN A 222 0.74 12.63 19.96
C GLN A 222 -0.69 12.17 19.62
N SER A 223 -1.02 12.17 18.32
CA SER A 223 -2.32 11.70 17.85
C SER A 223 -2.23 11.00 16.49
N LEU A 224 -3.32 10.33 16.13
CA LEU A 224 -3.57 9.85 14.78
C LEU A 224 -4.96 10.33 14.36
N ILE A 225 -5.00 11.14 13.30
CA ILE A 225 -6.20 11.78 12.79
C ILE A 225 -6.59 11.10 11.47
N TYR A 226 -7.74 10.42 11.41
CA TYR A 226 -8.10 9.58 10.26
C TYR A 226 -9.37 10.03 9.54
N TYR A 227 -9.42 9.80 8.23
CA TYR A 227 -10.67 9.93 7.49
C TYR A 227 -11.61 8.75 7.84
N PRO A 228 -12.84 9.01 8.33
CA PRO A 228 -13.56 8.00 9.10
C PRO A 228 -14.34 7.00 8.23
N THR A 229 -13.65 5.97 7.77
CA THR A 229 -14.27 4.71 7.34
C THR A 229 -14.10 3.63 8.43
N THR A 230 -14.92 2.58 8.41
CA THR A 230 -14.78 1.43 9.34
C THR A 230 -13.39 0.78 9.23
N THR A 231 -12.91 0.58 8.00
CA THR A 231 -11.59 0.01 7.71
C THR A 231 -10.47 0.89 8.25
N THR A 232 -10.51 2.20 7.95
CA THR A 232 -9.48 3.15 8.41
C THR A 232 -9.47 3.27 9.93
N LYS A 233 -10.63 3.34 10.59
CA LYS A 233 -10.75 3.36 12.06
C LYS A 233 -10.09 2.13 12.70
N THR A 234 -10.29 0.95 12.12
CA THR A 234 -9.76 -0.31 12.65
C THR A 234 -8.23 -0.33 12.60
N MET A 235 -7.65 0.10 11.47
CA MET A 235 -6.19 0.22 11.33
C MET A 235 -5.61 1.30 12.26
N ALA A 236 -6.22 2.49 12.28
CA ALA A 236 -5.83 3.59 13.16
C ALA A 236 -5.79 3.18 14.64
N SER A 237 -6.83 2.46 15.09
CA SER A 237 -6.92 1.95 16.46
C SER A 237 -5.82 0.95 16.78
N ALA A 238 -5.46 0.09 15.82
CA ALA A 238 -4.37 -0.85 16.01
C ALA A 238 -3.00 -0.17 16.12
N ILE A 239 -2.74 0.85 15.28
CA ILE A 239 -1.51 1.65 15.35
C ILE A 239 -1.39 2.33 16.71
N VAL A 240 -2.43 3.06 17.13
CA VAL A 240 -2.44 3.75 18.43
C VAL A 240 -2.30 2.78 19.59
N SER A 241 -2.96 1.62 19.56
CA SER A 241 -2.83 0.59 20.59
C SER A 241 -1.41 0.05 20.69
N LYS A 242 -0.77 -0.24 19.54
CA LYS A 242 0.61 -0.75 19.49
C LYS A 242 1.63 0.28 19.97
N LEU A 243 1.41 1.57 19.71
CA LEU A 243 2.26 2.65 20.22
C LEU A 243 2.10 2.81 21.73
N ASN A 244 0.84 2.90 22.20
CA ASN A 244 0.51 3.14 23.60
C ASN A 244 0.89 2.00 24.54
N SER A 245 1.09 0.78 24.05
CA SER A 245 1.58 -0.34 24.86
C SER A 245 2.97 -0.08 25.45
N GLY A 246 3.75 0.83 24.87
CA GLY A 246 5.09 1.21 25.36
C GLY A 246 5.14 2.53 26.12
N ILE A 247 4.00 3.15 26.42
CA ILE A 247 3.94 4.49 27.04
C ILE A 247 3.18 4.39 28.37
N SER A 248 3.88 4.57 29.49
CA SER A 248 3.28 4.51 30.83
C SER A 248 2.54 5.80 31.19
N THR A 249 3.12 6.96 30.89
CA THR A 249 2.56 8.28 31.25
C THR A 249 1.32 8.61 30.42
N SER A 250 0.17 8.75 31.09
CA SER A 250 -1.14 8.90 30.43
C SER A 250 -1.23 10.05 29.43
N TYR A 251 -0.73 11.24 29.80
CA TYR A 251 -0.78 12.42 28.92
C TYR A 251 0.14 12.32 27.69
N LYS A 252 1.12 11.41 27.71
CA LYS A 252 2.02 11.12 26.59
C LYS A 252 1.50 10.03 25.65
N LYS A 253 0.36 9.41 25.96
CA LYS A 253 -0.26 8.39 25.09
C LYS A 253 -0.91 9.04 23.87
N PHE A 254 -0.78 8.38 22.73
CA PHE A 254 -1.43 8.73 21.48
C PHE A 254 -2.96 8.73 21.61
N SER A 255 -3.59 9.75 21.04
CA SER A 255 -5.06 9.87 20.93
C SER A 255 -5.53 9.59 19.50
N LEU A 256 -6.82 9.26 19.33
CA LEU A 256 -7.45 9.13 18.01
C LEU A 256 -8.40 10.30 17.77
N PHE A 257 -8.27 10.93 16.61
CA PHE A 257 -9.18 11.96 16.13
C PHE A 257 -9.72 11.61 14.76
N ARG A 258 -10.86 12.18 14.41
CA ARG A 258 -11.48 12.03 13.09
C ARG A 258 -11.28 13.28 12.28
N TYR A 259 -11.37 13.12 10.97
CA TYR A 259 -11.34 14.20 9.98
C TYR A 259 -10.03 14.98 10.01
N PRO A 260 -9.05 14.56 9.19
CA PRO A 260 -7.89 15.40 8.92
C PRO A 260 -8.36 16.78 8.44
N VAL A 261 -7.58 17.81 8.74
CA VAL A 261 -7.94 19.20 8.43
C VAL A 261 -8.23 19.40 6.94
N GLU A 262 -9.19 20.26 6.62
CA GLU A 262 -9.48 20.63 5.23
C GLU A 262 -8.28 21.27 4.55
N GLY A 263 -8.09 20.93 3.28
CA GLY A 263 -6.90 21.28 2.53
C GLY A 263 -5.68 20.40 2.79
N SER A 264 -5.76 19.40 3.68
CA SER A 264 -4.69 18.41 3.87
C SER A 264 -4.71 17.28 2.83
N LEU A 265 -3.54 16.70 2.59
CA LEU A 265 -3.39 15.54 1.69
C LEU A 265 -4.26 14.36 2.15
N ALA A 266 -4.24 14.06 3.46
CA ALA A 266 -5.02 12.97 4.02
C ALA A 266 -6.53 13.20 3.91
N ARG A 267 -7.01 14.44 4.14
CA ARG A 267 -8.43 14.78 3.99
C ARG A 267 -8.88 14.63 2.54
N ALA A 268 -8.17 15.25 1.60
CA ALA A 268 -8.51 15.21 0.18
C ALA A 268 -8.49 13.77 -0.37
N SER A 269 -7.47 12.99 -0.02
CA SER A 269 -7.34 11.60 -0.47
C SER A 269 -8.47 10.71 0.08
N GLY A 270 -8.78 10.83 1.38
CA GLY A 270 -9.87 10.04 1.96
C GLY A 270 -11.25 10.43 1.44
N GLN A 271 -11.50 11.73 1.30
CA GLN A 271 -12.82 12.24 0.95
C GLN A 271 -13.15 12.12 -0.54
N TYR A 272 -12.18 12.37 -1.41
CA TYR A 272 -12.42 12.49 -2.85
C TYR A 272 -11.87 11.35 -3.69
N LEU A 273 -10.98 10.53 -3.12
CA LEU A 273 -10.37 9.38 -3.80
C LEU A 273 -10.67 8.04 -3.13
N GLY A 274 -11.37 8.02 -1.99
CA GLY A 274 -11.68 6.79 -1.27
C GLY A 274 -10.48 6.13 -0.57
N VAL A 275 -9.35 6.83 -0.49
CA VAL A 275 -8.11 6.32 0.12
C VAL A 275 -8.28 6.13 1.62
N HIS A 276 -7.75 5.06 2.19
CA HIS A 276 -7.66 4.90 3.64
C HIS A 276 -6.53 5.78 4.19
N ALA A 277 -6.86 7.04 4.47
CA ALA A 277 -5.88 8.08 4.78
C ALA A 277 -5.92 8.55 6.24
N PHE A 278 -4.75 8.85 6.80
CA PHE A 278 -4.62 9.48 8.11
C PHE A 278 -3.34 10.31 8.25
N ILE A 279 -3.42 11.34 9.09
CA ILE A 279 -2.29 12.10 9.61
C ILE A 279 -1.80 11.42 10.88
N PHE A 280 -0.49 11.25 11.01
CA PHE A 280 0.15 10.74 12.21
C PHE A 280 1.04 11.82 12.83
N GLU A 281 0.68 12.23 14.04
CA GLU A 281 1.28 13.34 14.78
C GLU A 281 2.11 12.83 15.96
N THR A 282 3.40 13.13 15.99
CA THR A 282 4.15 13.09 17.25
C THR A 282 4.10 14.44 17.95
N SER A 283 4.20 14.46 19.29
CA SER A 283 4.50 15.72 19.98
C SER A 283 5.95 16.11 19.68
N ASP A 284 6.26 17.39 19.59
CA ASP A 284 7.64 17.91 19.49
C ASP A 284 8.45 17.83 20.80
N ASN A 285 7.81 17.54 21.94
CA ASN A 285 8.46 17.47 23.26
C ASN A 285 9.52 16.36 23.41
N PRO A 286 9.29 15.10 22.97
CA PRO A 286 10.32 14.06 23.04
C PRO A 286 11.51 14.38 22.13
N SER A 287 12.67 13.76 22.40
CA SER A 287 13.82 13.88 21.52
C SER A 287 13.49 13.43 20.09
N LEU A 288 14.19 14.00 19.10
CA LEU A 288 14.01 13.63 17.69
C LEU A 288 14.09 12.11 17.46
N SER A 289 15.01 11.40 18.11
CA SER A 289 15.13 9.94 17.97
C SER A 289 13.89 9.20 18.46
N VAL A 290 13.29 9.64 19.56
CA VAL A 290 12.03 9.06 20.08
C VAL A 290 10.88 9.32 19.11
N ARG A 291 10.75 10.55 18.61
CA ARG A 291 9.72 10.92 17.62
C ARG A 291 9.86 10.09 16.34
N VAL A 292 11.08 9.99 15.79
CA VAL A 292 11.38 9.14 14.61
C VAL A 292 10.99 7.69 14.87
N ASN A 293 11.31 7.14 16.04
CA ASN A 293 10.94 5.76 16.37
C ASN A 293 9.43 5.55 16.44
N TYR A 294 8.65 6.55 16.89
CA TYR A 294 7.19 6.47 16.82
C TYR A 294 6.66 6.44 15.39
N HIS A 295 7.18 7.29 14.50
CA HIS A 295 6.83 7.26 13.07
C HIS A 295 7.16 5.91 12.42
N LEU A 296 8.37 5.37 12.67
CA LEU A 296 8.76 4.06 12.16
C LEU A 296 7.84 2.94 12.69
N LYS A 297 7.51 2.96 13.99
CA LYS A 297 6.62 1.96 14.58
C LYS A 297 5.19 2.06 14.05
N ALA A 298 4.71 3.27 13.73
CA ALA A 298 3.43 3.47 13.07
C ALA A 298 3.42 2.89 11.65
N ALA A 299 4.45 3.20 10.85
CA ALA A 299 4.62 2.66 9.50
C ALA A 299 4.76 1.12 9.50
N ASP A 300 5.58 0.57 10.38
CA ASP A 300 5.73 -0.87 10.59
C ASP A 300 4.39 -1.55 10.91
N THR A 301 3.63 -0.97 11.83
CA THR A 301 2.33 -1.52 12.22
C THR A 301 1.33 -1.50 11.05
N LEU A 302 1.29 -0.42 10.27
CA LEU A 302 0.46 -0.32 9.07
C LEU A 302 0.85 -1.41 8.06
N LEU A 303 2.12 -1.43 7.64
CA LEU A 303 2.61 -2.30 6.59
C LEU A 303 2.51 -3.78 6.98
N SER A 304 2.84 -4.12 8.23
CA SER A 304 2.73 -5.49 8.76
C SER A 304 1.29 -5.97 8.78
N ARG A 305 0.33 -5.12 9.21
CA ARG A 305 -1.09 -5.51 9.24
C ARG A 305 -1.72 -5.64 7.86
N LEU A 306 -1.19 -4.91 6.88
CA LEU A 306 -1.54 -5.11 5.47
C LEU A 306 -0.82 -6.34 4.88
N GLY A 307 0.17 -6.91 5.58
CA GLY A 307 1.04 -7.98 5.12
C GLY A 307 1.97 -7.56 3.98
N VAL A 308 2.22 -6.25 3.85
CA VAL A 308 3.16 -5.68 2.85
C VAL A 308 4.59 -6.04 3.20
N ILE A 309 4.92 -6.10 4.49
CA ILE A 309 6.21 -6.55 5.04
C ILE A 309 6.04 -7.80 5.89
#